data_AF-A0AAV7GH25-F1
#
_entry.id   AF-A0AAV7GH25-F1
#
_cell.length_a   1.000
_cell.length_b   1.000
_cell.length_c   1.000
_cell.angle_alpha   90.00
_cell.angle_beta   90.00
_cell.angle_gamma   90.00
#
_symmetry.space_group_name_H-M   'P 1'
#
loop_
_entity.id
_entity.type
_entity.pdbx_description
1 polymer ?
#
loop_
_entity_poly.entity_id
_entity_poly.type
_entity_poly.pdbx_seq_one_letter_code
_entity_poly.pdbx_strand_id
1 'polypeptide(L)'
;MELIYTENISLLSTVGKGGMGKTTPLKHVYEDEMTEEFDLKMWVYVSINFDAKKVIADMLESPNKRRKKKPNLDSRDVLQS
;
A
#
# COMPACT_ATOMS: atom_id res chain seq x y z
N MET A 1 2.08 -19.67 2.74
CA MET A 1 2.96 -18.48 2.69
C MET A 1 4.37 -19.00 2.66
N GLU A 2 5.23 -18.38 1.86
CA GLU A 2 6.63 -18.77 1.74
C GLU A 2 7.50 -17.52 1.82
N LEU A 3 8.56 -17.58 2.62
CA LEU A 3 9.58 -16.53 2.75
C LEU A 3 10.84 -16.98 2.02
N ILE A 4 11.29 -16.17 1.07
CA ILE A 4 12.49 -16.40 0.27
C ILE A 4 13.47 -15.26 0.53
N TYR A 5 14.75 -15.59 0.72
CA TYR A 5 15.83 -14.62 0.96
C TYR A 5 16.83 -14.65 -0.20
N THR A 6 17.09 -13.48 -0.80
CA THR A 6 18.08 -13.34 -1.88
C THR A 6 18.80 -12.00 -1.75
N GLU A 7 20.13 -11.98 -1.66
CA GLU A 7 20.95 -10.76 -1.79
C GLU A 7 20.41 -9.53 -1.01
N ASN A 8 20.09 -9.71 0.28
CA ASN A 8 19.52 -8.70 1.20
C ASN A 8 18.05 -8.33 0.97
N ILE A 9 17.33 -9.09 0.15
CA ILE A 9 15.90 -8.92 -0.10
C ILE A 9 15.15 -10.08 0.56
N SER A 10 14.14 -9.72 1.35
CA SER A 10 13.17 -10.65 1.93
C SER A 10 11.87 -10.60 1.12
N LEU A 11 11.46 -11.73 0.56
CA LEU A 11 10.24 -11.86 -0.24
C LEU A 11 9.21 -12.75 0.46
N LEU A 12 8.01 -12.24 0.71
CA LEU A 12 6.88 -13.00 1.22
C LEU A 12 5.85 -13.24 0.11
N SER A 13 5.57 -14.50 -0.22
CA SER A 13 4.58 -14.87 -1.23
C SER A 13 3.36 -15.57 -0.63
N THR A 14 2.15 -15.17 -1.08
CA THR A 14 0.85 -15.76 -0.73
C THR A 14 0.16 -16.35 -1.96
N VAL A 15 0.32 -17.65 -2.17
CA VAL A 15 -0.32 -18.36 -3.30
C VAL A 15 -1.57 -19.13 -2.87
N GLY A 16 -2.53 -19.31 -3.79
CA GLY A 16 -3.75 -20.11 -3.56
C GLY A 16 -4.91 -19.70 -4.46
N LYS A 17 -6.04 -20.42 -4.38
CA LYS A 17 -7.21 -20.22 -5.26
C LYS A 17 -7.87 -18.85 -5.07
N GLY A 18 -8.64 -18.41 -6.07
CA GLY A 18 -9.42 -17.17 -6.00
C GLY A 18 -10.42 -17.16 -4.83
N GLY A 19 -10.70 -15.99 -4.27
CA GLY A 19 -11.69 -15.83 -3.18
C GLY A 19 -11.23 -16.25 -1.78
N MET A 20 -10.05 -16.85 -1.60
CA MET A 20 -9.54 -17.31 -0.29
C MET A 20 -9.06 -16.19 0.66
N GLY A 21 -9.23 -14.91 0.32
CA GLY A 21 -8.81 -13.81 1.20
C GLY A 21 -7.30 -13.62 1.36
N LYS A 22 -6.47 -14.09 0.40
CA LYS A 22 -5.00 -14.04 0.48
C LYS A 22 -4.41 -12.65 0.75
N THR A 23 -5.08 -11.62 0.26
CA THR A 23 -4.69 -10.23 0.43
C THR A 23 -5.03 -9.68 1.82
N THR A 24 -6.03 -10.26 2.50
CA THR A 24 -6.55 -9.74 3.78
C THR A 24 -5.49 -9.73 4.88
N PRO A 25 -4.72 -10.81 5.13
CA PRO A 25 -3.66 -10.79 6.14
C PRO A 25 -2.57 -9.76 5.83
N LEU A 26 -2.17 -9.64 4.55
CA LEU A 26 -1.13 -8.69 4.14
C LEU A 26 -1.58 -7.24 4.29
N LYS A 27 -2.87 -6.96 4.02
CA LYS A 27 -3.43 -5.63 4.22
C LYS A 27 -3.43 -5.23 5.70
N HIS A 28 -3.73 -6.18 6.59
CA HIS A 28 -3.69 -5.94 8.04
C HIS A 28 -2.27 -5.61 8.52
N VAL A 29 -1.27 -6.41 8.12
CA VAL A 29 0.15 -6.14 8.43
C VAL A 29 0.59 -4.80 7.84
N TYR A 30 0.17 -4.47 6.62
CA TYR A 30 0.47 -3.19 6.01
C TYR A 30 -0.21 -2.00 6.72
N GLU A 31 -1.25 -2.20 7.52
CA GLU A 31 -1.88 -1.12 8.28
C GLU A 31 -1.34 -1.03 9.72
N ASP A 32 -0.54 -2.00 10.15
CA ASP A 32 0.04 -2.08 11.49
C ASP A 32 1.11 -1.00 11.74
N GLU A 33 1.11 -0.41 12.95
CA GLU A 33 2.05 0.64 13.38
C GLU A 33 3.50 0.15 13.39
N MET A 34 3.76 -1.15 13.61
CA MET A 34 5.11 -1.72 13.56
C MET A 34 5.78 -1.52 12.20
N THR A 35 4.99 -1.37 11.14
CA THR A 35 5.52 -1.14 9.79
C THR A 35 5.79 0.35 9.50
N GLU A 36 5.67 1.24 10.49
CA GLU A 36 6.13 2.64 10.38
C GLU A 36 7.64 2.78 10.55
N GLU A 37 8.34 1.75 11.03
CA GLU A 37 9.82 1.71 11.09
C GLU A 37 10.46 1.74 9.68
N PHE A 38 9.72 1.36 8.64
CA PHE A 38 10.22 1.40 7.27
C PHE A 38 10.22 2.83 6.71
N ASP A 39 11.39 3.31 6.28
CA ASP A 39 11.56 4.62 5.62
C ASP A 39 10.61 4.83 4.43
N LEU A 40 10.32 3.75 3.70
CA LEU A 40 9.43 3.73 2.54
C LEU A 40 8.47 2.56 2.61
N LYS A 41 7.19 2.87 2.45
CA LYS A 41 6.09 1.91 2.51
C LYS A 41 5.07 2.18 1.41
N MET A 42 4.87 1.20 0.53
CA MET A 42 3.99 1.31 -0.64
C MET A 42 3.04 0.11 -0.76
N TRP A 43 1.83 0.37 -1.25
CA TRP A 43 0.86 -0.67 -1.60
C TRP A 43 0.38 -0.41 -3.02
N VAL A 44 0.54 -1.40 -3.89
CA VAL A 44 0.29 -1.25 -5.32
C VAL A 44 -0.62 -2.37 -5.79
N TYR A 45 -1.64 -1.99 -6.54
CA TYR A 45 -2.52 -2.93 -7.23
C TYR A 45 -2.01 -3.10 -8.67
N VAL A 46 -1.79 -4.35 -9.09
CA VAL A 46 -1.37 -4.70 -10.45
C VAL A 46 -2.47 -5.52 -11.10
N SER A 47 -3.00 -5.03 -12.22
CA SER A 47 -4.03 -5.72 -12.99
C SER A 47 -3.44 -6.87 -13.83
N ILE A 48 -4.29 -7.76 -14.34
CA ILE A 48 -3.85 -8.84 -15.25
C ILE A 48 -3.20 -8.27 -16.51
N ASN A 49 -3.78 -7.21 -17.07
CA ASN A 49 -3.27 -6.50 -18.25
C ASN A 49 -2.49 -5.25 -17.81
N PHE A 50 -1.40 -5.44 -17.06
CA PHE A 50 -0.64 -4.31 -16.52
C PHE A 50 0.38 -3.76 -17.53
N ASP A 51 0.71 -2.48 -17.35
CA ASP A 51 1.85 -1.81 -17.99
C ASP A 51 2.90 -1.52 -16.92
N ALA A 52 4.10 -2.07 -17.09
CA ALA A 52 5.20 -1.90 -16.13
C ALA A 52 5.57 -0.42 -15.90
N LYS A 53 5.56 0.42 -16.95
CA LYS A 53 5.87 1.85 -16.81
C LYS A 53 4.84 2.55 -15.94
N LYS A 54 3.57 2.20 -16.12
CA LYS A 54 2.47 2.74 -15.31
C LYS A 54 2.58 2.31 -13.85
N VAL A 55 2.86 1.02 -13.60
CA VAL A 55 3.03 0.49 -12.24
C VAL A 55 4.19 1.18 -11.52
N ILE A 56 5.32 1.39 -12.20
CA ILE A 56 6.48 2.10 -11.64
C ILE A 56 6.13 3.57 -11.35
N ALA A 57 5.41 4.25 -12.26
CA ALA A 57 4.95 5.62 -12.01
C ALA A 57 4.03 5.69 -10.77
N ASP A 58 3.09 4.77 -10.64
CA ASP A 58 2.18 4.66 -9.50
C ASP A 58 2.96 4.41 -8.18
N MET A 59 3.99 3.56 -8.21
CA MET A 59 4.90 3.30 -7.09
C MET A 59 5.60 4.59 -6.62
N LEU A 60 6.15 5.36 -7.56
CA LEU A 60 6.89 6.59 -7.27
C LEU A 60 5.97 7.72 -6.75
N GLU A 61 4.70 7.75 -7.16
CA GLU A 61 3.71 8.70 -6.64
C GLU A 61 3.13 8.33 -5.28
N SER A 62 3.13 7.04 -4.91
CA SER A 62 2.47 6.53 -3.70
C SER A 62 2.93 7.17 -2.38
N PRO A 63 4.24 7.46 -2.13
CA PRO A 63 4.69 8.07 -0.89
C PRO A 63 4.23 9.54 -0.77
N ASN A 64 4.04 10.23 -1.90
CA ASN A 64 3.63 11.62 -1.96
C ASN A 64 2.15 11.82 -1.64
N LYS A 65 1.30 10.79 -1.76
CA LYS A 65 -0.13 10.86 -1.42
C LYS A 65 -0.38 10.94 0.08
N ARG A 66 0.50 10.35 0.92
CA ARG A 66 0.41 10.48 2.39
C ARG A 66 0.78 11.87 2.91
N ARG A 67 1.58 12.64 2.16
CA ARG A 67 1.99 14.01 2.53
C ARG A 67 0.95 15.08 2.21
N LYS A 68 -0.12 14.77 1.47
CA LYS A 68 -1.28 15.66 1.43
C LYS A 68 -2.01 15.51 2.77
N LYS A 69 -1.66 16.38 3.74
CA LYS A 69 -2.51 16.65 4.92
C LYS A 69 -3.96 16.72 4.41
N LYS A 70 -4.83 15.84 4.91
CA LYS A 70 -6.27 16.03 4.73
C LYS A 70 -6.56 17.48 5.18
N PRO A 71 -7.21 18.33 4.38
CA PRO A 71 -7.75 19.56 4.93
C PRO A 71 -8.64 19.14 6.09
N ASN A 72 -8.38 19.74 7.26
CA ASN A 72 -9.16 19.48 8.45
C ASN A 72 -10.61 19.91 8.12
N LEU A 73 -11.51 18.94 7.97
CA LEU A 73 -12.93 19.18 7.67
C LEU A 73 -13.74 19.38 8.95
N ASP A 74 -13.10 19.65 10.08
CA ASP A 74 -13.77 19.82 11.38
C ASP A 74 -14.07 21.28 11.74
N SER A 75 -14.14 22.17 10.74
CA SER A 75 -14.71 23.50 10.94
C SER A 75 -16.18 23.48 10.55
N ARG A 76 -17.04 23.42 11.58
CA ARG A 76 -18.50 23.62 11.51
C ARG A 76 -18.93 25.05 11.08
N ASP A 77 -18.14 25.74 10.24
CA ASP A 77 -18.33 27.17 9.94
C ASP A 77 -18.52 27.49 8.44
N VAL A 78 -19.07 26.59 7.62
CA VAL A 78 -19.34 26.87 6.18
C VAL A 78 -20.83 26.89 5.82
N LEU A 79 -21.73 27.03 6.80
CA LEU A 79 -23.17 27.20 6.54
C LEU A 79 -23.72 28.59 6.82
N GLN A 80 -22.87 29.59 7.05
CA GLN A 80 -23.33 30.99 7.13
C GLN A 80 -22.41 31.95 6.35
N SER A 81 -22.64 32.02 5.04
CA SER A 81 -22.52 33.24 4.22
C SER A 81 -23.20 33.06 2.88
#